data_AF-A0AAU3D3V2-F1
#
_entry.id   AF-A0AAU3D3V2-F1
#
_cell.length_a   1.000
_cell.length_b   1.000
_cell.length_c   1.000
_cell.angle_alpha   90.00
_cell.angle_beta   90.00
_cell.angle_gamma   90.00
#
_symmetry.space_group_name_H-M   'P 1'
#
loop_
_entity.id
_entity.type
_entity.pdbx_description
1 polymer ?
#
loop_
_entity_poly.entity_id
_entity_poly.type
_entity_poly.pdbx_seq_one_letter_code
_entity_poly.pdbx_strand_id
1 'polypeptide(L)'
;MSLARRSLMEAAAARFGWRRAYADTTDADGLLIEQTEAAYTEAADHAQLATAKNGDVLHVQPCVLDVRGRVLADVLYLEGLLVGARNRGLPPELIERLEDAVDHGHEMTVLLADTVRTTAALHAAS
;
A
#
# COMPACT_ATOMS: atom_id res chain seq x y z
N MET A 1 -17.73 13.54 11.65
CA MET A 1 -16.83 13.54 10.48
C MET A 1 -17.29 14.64 9.53
N SER A 2 -16.41 15.55 9.09
CA SER A 2 -16.83 16.71 8.26
C SER A 2 -17.10 16.32 6.80
N LEU A 3 -17.92 17.13 6.10
CA LEU A 3 -18.23 16.94 4.68
C LEU A 3 -16.98 16.98 3.77
N ALA A 4 -16.01 17.83 4.10
CA ALA A 4 -14.76 17.94 3.34
C ALA A 4 -13.92 16.65 3.41
N ARG A 5 -13.81 16.04 4.59
CA ARG A 5 -13.09 14.76 4.75
C ARG A 5 -13.81 13.62 4.03
N ARG A 6 -15.15 13.62 4.01
CA ARG A 6 -15.95 12.64 3.26
C ARG A 6 -15.72 12.78 1.76
N SER A 7 -15.81 13.99 1.21
CA SER A 7 -15.56 14.28 -0.21
C SER A 7 -14.15 13.82 -0.65
N LEU A 8 -13.14 14.05 0.19
CA LEU A 8 -11.75 13.67 -0.10
C LEU A 8 -11.53 12.15 -0.08
N MET A 9 -12.13 11.45 0.89
CA MET A 9 -12.15 9.98 0.89
C MET A 9 -12.95 9.42 -0.29
N GLU A 10 -14.01 10.10 -0.72
CA GLU A 10 -14.82 9.69 -1.86
C GLU A 10 -14.12 9.89 -3.21
N ALA A 11 -13.38 10.98 -3.36
CA ALA A 11 -12.53 11.26 -4.51
C ALA A 11 -11.34 10.29 -4.57
N ALA A 12 -10.69 10.05 -3.43
CA ALA A 12 -9.66 9.01 -3.31
C ALA A 12 -10.23 7.63 -3.64
N ALA A 13 -11.39 7.27 -3.11
CA ALA A 13 -12.06 6.01 -3.42
C ALA A 13 -12.44 5.88 -4.91
N ALA A 14 -12.85 6.97 -5.56
CA ALA A 14 -13.16 6.97 -7.00
C ALA A 14 -11.89 6.84 -7.86
N ARG A 15 -10.77 7.42 -7.42
CA ARG A 15 -9.48 7.41 -8.12
C ARG A 15 -8.64 6.14 -7.83
N PHE A 16 -8.83 5.55 -6.65
CA PHE A 16 -8.10 4.37 -6.17
C PHE A 16 -8.95 3.08 -6.15
N GLY A 17 -10.06 3.05 -6.89
CA GLY A 17 -10.75 1.80 -7.27
C GLY A 17 -11.84 1.28 -6.33
N TRP A 18 -12.21 2.00 -5.28
CA TRP A 18 -13.11 1.48 -4.23
C TRP A 18 -14.57 1.29 -4.67
N ARG A 19 -14.98 1.73 -5.87
CA ARG A 19 -16.40 1.78 -6.28
C ARG A 19 -16.73 1.37 -7.71
N ARG A 20 -15.76 0.96 -8.54
CA ARG A 20 -16.02 0.64 -9.95
C ARG A 20 -15.31 -0.63 -10.38
N ALA A 21 -16.08 -1.57 -10.94
CA ALA A 21 -15.53 -2.68 -11.71
C ALA A 21 -15.42 -2.26 -13.18
N TYR A 22 -14.35 -2.70 -13.84
CA TYR A 22 -14.09 -2.40 -15.24
C TYR A 22 -14.35 -3.64 -16.09
N ALA A 23 -15.14 -3.48 -17.15
CA ALA A 23 -15.50 -4.58 -18.05
C ALA A 23 -14.53 -4.72 -19.23
N ASP A 24 -13.67 -3.72 -19.44
CA ASP A 24 -12.67 -3.66 -20.50
C ASP A 24 -11.28 -3.41 -19.92
N THR A 25 -10.26 -4.01 -20.53
CA THR A 25 -8.88 -3.87 -20.09
C THR A 25 -8.34 -2.47 -20.33
N THR A 26 -8.77 -1.77 -21.38
CA THR A 26 -8.34 -0.40 -21.68
C THR A 26 -8.72 0.56 -20.57
N ASP A 27 -9.96 0.45 -20.07
CA ASP A 27 -10.44 1.30 -18.99
C ASP A 27 -9.73 0.99 -17.65
N ALA A 28 -9.40 -0.27 -17.40
CA ALA A 28 -8.61 -0.68 -16.23
C ALA A 28 -7.17 -0.15 -16.31
N ASP A 29 -6.52 -0.30 -17.47
CA ASP A 29 -5.16 0.18 -17.70
C ASP A 29 -5.08 1.71 -17.60
N GLY A 30 -6.08 2.43 -18.12
CA GLY A 30 -6.19 3.87 -17.98
C GLY A 30 -6.21 4.33 -16.52
N LEU A 31 -6.94 3.62 -15.66
CA LEU A 31 -6.94 3.91 -14.22
C LEU A 31 -5.58 3.64 -13.57
N LEU A 32 -4.94 2.52 -13.88
CA LEU A 32 -3.63 2.16 -13.32
C LEU A 32 -2.56 3.20 -13.67
N ILE A 33 -2.60 3.72 -14.91
CA ILE A 33 -1.74 4.83 -15.33
C ILE A 33 -2.04 6.09 -14.50
N GLU A 34 -3.31 6.47 -14.36
CA GLU A 34 -3.70 7.67 -13.59
C GLU A 34 -3.29 7.58 -12.11
N GLN A 35 -3.41 6.39 -11.51
CA GLN A 35 -2.96 6.13 -10.13
C GLN A 35 -1.44 6.28 -10.02
N THR A 36 -0.70 5.75 -10.98
CA THR A 36 0.77 5.81 -11.02
C THR A 36 1.23 7.27 -11.14
N GLU A 37 0.66 8.03 -12.08
CA GLU A 37 1.00 9.45 -12.28
C GLU A 37 0.68 10.31 -11.06
N ALA A 38 -0.48 10.07 -10.42
CA ALA A 38 -0.85 10.76 -9.19
C ALA A 38 0.15 10.46 -8.05
N ALA A 39 0.51 9.19 -7.87
CA ALA A 39 1.49 8.80 -6.85
C ALA A 39 2.87 9.42 -7.10
N TYR A 40 3.34 9.47 -8.35
CA TYR A 40 4.61 10.12 -8.69
C TYR A 40 4.59 11.63 -8.48
N THR A 41 3.45 12.28 -8.73
CA THR A 41 3.30 13.72 -8.48
C THR A 41 3.40 14.03 -6.99
N GLU A 42 2.81 13.21 -6.13
CA GLU A 42 2.90 13.34 -4.67
C GLU A 42 4.30 12.98 -4.13
N ALA A 43 5.05 12.12 -4.83
CA ALA A 43 6.36 11.63 -4.37
C ALA A 43 7.45 12.71 -4.26
N ALA A 44 7.38 13.79 -5.05
CA ALA A 44 8.36 14.88 -4.99
C ALA A 44 8.41 15.54 -3.59
N ASP A 45 7.27 15.61 -2.90
CA ASP A 45 7.16 16.16 -1.56
C ASP A 45 7.68 15.19 -0.49
N HIS A 46 7.62 13.88 -0.75
CA HIS A 46 8.05 12.85 0.20
C HIS A 46 9.56 12.83 0.43
N ALA A 47 10.38 13.04 -0.60
CA ALA A 47 11.84 13.05 -0.46
C ALA A 47 12.34 14.24 0.38
N GLN A 48 11.77 15.44 0.16
CA GLN A 48 12.10 16.63 0.95
C GLN A 48 11.64 16.48 2.39
N LEU A 49 10.41 15.98 2.62
CA LEU A 49 9.89 15.73 3.95
C LEU A 49 10.71 14.67 4.71
N ALA A 50 11.11 13.59 4.04
CA ALA A 50 11.96 12.56 4.62
C ALA A 50 13.34 13.09 4.99
N THR A 51 13.95 13.90 4.12
CA THR A 51 15.25 14.57 4.40
C THR A 51 15.16 15.48 5.62
N ALA A 52 14.07 16.24 5.75
CA ALA A 52 13.86 17.12 6.90
C ALA A 52 13.59 16.35 8.21
N LYS A 53 12.97 15.18 8.14
CA LYS A 53 12.56 14.40 9.33
C LYS A 53 13.63 13.42 9.80
N ASN A 54 14.38 12.80 8.89
CA ASN A 54 15.30 11.69 9.19
C ASN A 54 16.68 12.21 9.67
N GLY A 55 16.70 12.97 10.77
CA GLY A 55 17.92 13.53 11.34
C GLY A 55 18.87 12.48 11.94
N ASP A 56 18.33 11.32 12.33
CA ASP A 56 19.09 10.15 12.78
C ASP A 56 18.31 8.84 12.51
N VAL A 57 18.93 7.72 12.89
CA VAL A 57 18.37 6.36 12.68
C VAL A 57 17.01 6.14 13.35
N LEU A 58 16.73 6.77 14.50
CA LEU A 58 15.45 6.62 15.19
C LEU A 58 14.35 7.44 14.53
N HIS A 59 14.68 8.58 13.93
CA HIS A 59 13.68 9.40 13.25
C HIS A 59 13.10 8.73 12.00
N VAL A 60 13.80 7.76 11.41
CA VAL A 60 13.28 6.92 10.32
C VAL A 60 12.18 5.96 10.81
N GLN A 61 12.26 5.52 12.07
CA GLN A 61 11.49 4.39 12.58
C GLN A 61 9.96 4.60 12.56
N PRO A 62 9.40 5.76 12.98
CA PRO A 62 7.95 5.97 12.94
C PRO A 62 7.36 5.91 11.52
N CYS A 63 8.09 6.42 10.52
CA CYS A 63 7.64 6.40 9.13
C CYS A 63 7.59 4.97 8.57
N VAL A 64 8.60 4.15 8.87
CA VAL A 64 8.63 2.74 8.44
C VAL A 64 7.55 1.92 9.16
N LEU A 65 7.29 2.20 10.44
CA LEU A 65 6.19 1.59 11.19
C LEU A 65 4.81 1.94 10.60
N ASP A 66 4.57 3.19 10.21
CA ASP A 66 3.32 3.61 9.55
C ASP A 66 3.13 2.86 8.23
N VAL A 67 4.14 2.86 7.36
CA VAL A 67 4.08 2.15 6.07
C VAL A 67 3.83 0.66 6.29
N ARG A 68 4.55 0.02 7.22
CA ARG A 68 4.34 -1.40 7.54
C ARG A 68 2.92 -1.68 8.00
N GLY A 69 2.36 -0.83 8.86
CA GLY A 69 1.00 -0.98 9.38
C GLY A 69 -0.05 -0.94 8.27
N ARG A 70 0.09 0.00 7.32
CA ARG A 70 -0.81 0.14 6.17
C ARG A 70 -0.71 -1.04 5.23
N VAL A 71 0.52 -1.40 4.81
CA VAL A 71 0.75 -2.56 3.93
C VAL A 71 0.20 -3.83 4.56
N LEU A 72 0.42 -4.07 5.86
CA LEU A 72 -0.12 -5.26 6.53
C LEU A 72 -1.66 -5.29 6.51
N ALA A 73 -2.32 -4.16 6.74
CA ALA A 73 -3.77 -4.08 6.67
C ALA A 73 -4.29 -4.38 5.25
N ASP A 74 -3.63 -3.85 4.22
CA ASP A 74 -4.00 -4.07 2.83
C ASP A 74 -3.76 -5.52 2.40
N VAL A 75 -2.67 -6.16 2.85
CA VAL A 75 -2.38 -7.58 2.58
C VAL A 75 -3.42 -8.50 3.22
N LEU A 76 -3.80 -8.26 4.48
CA LEU A 76 -4.86 -9.02 5.14
C LEU A 76 -6.21 -8.86 4.43
N TYR A 77 -6.47 -7.70 3.83
CA TYR A 77 -7.65 -7.50 2.99
C TYR A 77 -7.57 -8.32 1.70
N LEU A 78 -6.41 -8.34 1.01
CA LEU A 78 -6.17 -9.18 -0.17
C LEU A 78 -6.32 -10.67 0.14
N GLU A 79 -5.84 -11.15 1.29
CA GLU A 79 -6.08 -12.52 1.76
C GLU A 79 -7.57 -12.84 1.85
N GLY A 80 -8.37 -11.91 2.40
CA GLY A 80 -9.82 -12.05 2.46
C GLY A 80 -10.45 -12.20 1.07
N LEU A 81 -9.98 -11.41 0.09
CA LEU A 81 -10.42 -11.52 -1.31
C LEU A 81 -10.02 -12.87 -1.92
N LEU A 82 -8.79 -13.33 -1.69
CA LEU A 82 -8.29 -14.63 -2.15
C LEU A 82 -9.12 -15.78 -1.59
N VAL A 83 -9.41 -15.78 -0.29
CA VAL A 83 -10.28 -16.77 0.34
C VAL A 83 -11.67 -16.75 -0.29
N GLY A 84 -12.23 -15.55 -0.52
CA GLY A 84 -13.51 -15.39 -1.22
C GLY A 84 -13.49 -15.96 -2.63
N ALA A 85 -12.44 -15.69 -3.40
CA ALA A 85 -12.26 -16.17 -4.77
C ALA A 85 -12.20 -17.70 -4.85
N ARG A 86 -11.39 -18.32 -3.98
CA ARG A 86 -11.27 -19.78 -3.86
C ARG A 86 -12.61 -20.43 -3.49
N ASN A 87 -13.29 -19.90 -2.47
CA ASN A 87 -14.59 -20.44 -2.01
C ASN A 87 -15.69 -20.36 -3.08
N ARG A 88 -15.60 -19.37 -3.98
CA ARG A 88 -16.56 -19.17 -5.07
C ARG A 88 -16.17 -19.90 -6.36
N GLY A 89 -15.00 -20.54 -6.41
CA GLY A 89 -14.49 -21.18 -7.63
C GLY A 89 -14.28 -20.18 -8.77
N LEU A 90 -13.76 -18.99 -8.46
CA LEU A 90 -13.39 -18.01 -9.49
C LEU A 90 -12.26 -18.56 -10.39
N PRO A 91 -12.05 -17.96 -11.58
CA PRO A 91 -11.04 -18.45 -12.52
C PRO A 91 -9.65 -18.63 -11.88
N PRO A 92 -8.94 -19.75 -12.16
CA PRO A 92 -7.64 -20.04 -11.56
C PRO A 92 -6.61 -18.92 -11.76
N GLU A 93 -6.60 -18.29 -12.92
CA GLU A 93 -5.65 -17.23 -13.24
C GLU A 93 -5.84 -16.00 -12.33
N LEU A 94 -7.07 -15.70 -11.92
CA LEU A 94 -7.33 -14.63 -10.95
C LEU A 94 -6.85 -15.03 -9.55
N ILE A 95 -7.07 -16.29 -9.17
CA ILE A 95 -6.63 -16.82 -7.87
C ILE A 95 -5.10 -16.76 -7.79
N GLU A 96 -4.38 -17.19 -8.83
CA GLU A 96 -2.92 -17.11 -8.91
C GLU A 96 -2.42 -15.66 -8.75
N ARG A 97 -3.04 -14.69 -9.44
CA ARG A 97 -2.62 -13.27 -9.29
C ARG A 97 -2.88 -12.72 -7.89
N LEU A 98 -3.94 -13.18 -7.22
CA LEU A 98 -4.21 -12.80 -5.82
C LEU A 98 -3.21 -13.46 -4.86
N GLU A 99 -2.81 -14.70 -5.11
CA GLU A 99 -1.75 -15.39 -4.36
C GLU A 99 -0.43 -14.64 -4.51
N ASP A 100 -0.01 -14.35 -5.74
CA ASP A 100 1.22 -13.59 -6.02
C ASP A 100 1.23 -12.24 -5.27
N ALA A 101 0.10 -11.52 -5.28
CA ALA A 101 -0.01 -10.22 -4.61
C ALA A 101 0.06 -10.33 -3.07
N VAL A 102 -0.57 -11.35 -2.48
CA VAL A 102 -0.51 -11.62 -1.03
C VAL A 102 0.92 -11.99 -0.62
N ASP A 103 1.57 -12.88 -1.38
CA ASP A 103 2.92 -13.34 -1.07
C ASP A 103 3.94 -12.19 -1.11
N HIS A 104 3.94 -11.40 -2.19
CA HIS A 104 4.81 -10.21 -2.28
C HIS A 104 4.50 -9.18 -1.19
N GLY A 105 3.22 -9.01 -0.86
CA GLY A 105 2.79 -8.14 0.23
C GLY A 105 3.36 -8.59 1.58
N HIS A 106 3.31 -9.89 1.88
CA HIS A 106 3.92 -10.46 3.08
C HIS A 106 5.43 -10.24 3.12
N GLU A 107 6.14 -10.51 2.03
CA GLU A 107 7.58 -10.25 1.93
C GLU A 107 7.90 -8.78 2.27
N MET A 108 7.14 -7.84 1.70
CA MET A 108 7.31 -6.42 2.01
C MET A 108 7.09 -6.11 3.49
N THR A 109 6.08 -6.69 4.15
CA THR A 109 5.85 -6.47 5.59
C THR A 109 6.97 -7.00 6.47
N VAL A 110 7.67 -8.07 6.05
CA VAL A 110 8.85 -8.62 6.74
C VAL A 110 10.04 -7.67 6.57
N LEU A 111 10.34 -7.25 5.34
CA LEU A 111 11.44 -6.32 5.06
C LEU A 111 11.29 -4.99 5.83
N LEU A 112 10.06 -4.46 5.93
CA LEU A 112 9.79 -3.27 6.73
C LEU A 112 9.98 -3.52 8.23
N ALA A 113 9.61 -4.71 8.74
CA ALA A 113 9.87 -5.07 10.13
C ALA A 113 11.37 -5.16 10.42
N ASP A 114 12.15 -5.76 9.53
CA ASP A 114 13.60 -5.86 9.66
C ASP A 114 14.29 -4.50 9.58
N THR A 115 13.75 -3.59 8.76
CA THR A 115 14.19 -2.18 8.74
C THR A 115 13.99 -1.53 10.11
N VAL A 116 12.81 -1.69 10.74
CA VAL A 116 12.53 -1.17 12.10
C VAL A 116 13.42 -1.80 13.16
N ARG A 117 13.72 -3.11 13.06
CA ARG A 117 14.66 -3.77 13.98
C ARG A 117 16.07 -3.22 13.81
N THR A 118 16.48 -2.95 12.57
CA THR A 118 17.79 -2.39 12.24
C THR A 118 17.96 -0.98 12.82
N THR A 119 16.93 -0.12 12.74
CA THR A 119 17.01 1.21 13.35
C THR A 119 17.19 1.14 14.87
N ALA A 120 16.49 0.23 15.54
CA ALA A 120 16.65 0.01 16.98
C ALA A 120 18.04 -0.54 17.34
N ALA A 121 18.54 -1.51 16.57
CA ALA A 121 19.85 -2.11 16.79
C ALA A 121 20.99 -1.10 16.60
N LEU A 122 20.93 -0.27 15.56
CA LEU A 122 21.93 0.78 15.30
C LEU A 122 21.92 1.86 16.38
N HIS A 123 20.74 2.24 16.86
CA HIS A 123 20.64 3.19 17.98
C HIS A 123 21.27 2.63 19.26
N ALA A 124 21.02 1.36 19.58
CA ALA A 124 21.58 0.73 20.78
C ALA A 124 23.11 0.53 20.73
N ALA A 125 23.70 0.53 19.53
CA ALA A 125 25.13 0.41 19.31
C ALA A 125 25.88 1.76 19.26
N SER A 126 25.15 2.89 19.30
CA SER A 126 25.68 4.26 19.30
C SER A 126 25.84 4.80 20.71
#